data_AF-A0A084XUH7-F1
#
_entry.id   AF-A0A084XUH7-F1
#
_cell.length_a   1.000
_cell.length_b   1.000
_cell.length_c   1.000
_cell.angle_alpha   90.00
_cell.angle_beta   90.00
_cell.angle_gamma   90.00
#
_symmetry.space_group_name_H-M   'P 1'
#
loop_
_entity.id
_entity.type
_entity.pdbx_description
1 polymer ?
#
loop_
_entity_poly.entity_id
_entity_poly.type
_entity_poly.pdbx_seq_one_letter_code
_entity_poly.pdbx_strand_id
1 'polypeptide(L)'
;MPYAAKIVLNCSRGYRSELDAMVEAFIADGVALVAVAGVDCERIEDIIDELVVGNGSDTSRFILTSAHPGESLLEVVEFARSSISEPPGEPQVVEL
;
A
#
# COMPACT_ATOMS: atom_id res chain seq x y z
N MET A 1 -16.47 4.60 -3.87
CA MET A 1 -16.07 5.14 -2.56
C MET A 1 -14.55 5.25 -2.61
N PRO A 2 -13.95 6.34 -2.11
CA PRO A 2 -12.51 6.45 -2.07
C PRO A 2 -11.91 5.40 -1.12
N TYR A 3 -10.66 5.03 -1.35
CA TYR A 3 -9.87 4.22 -0.43
C TYR A 3 -9.65 4.93 0.91
N ALA A 4 -9.46 4.15 1.97
CA ALA A 4 -9.08 4.69 3.27
C ALA A 4 -7.64 5.21 3.25
N ALA A 5 -7.31 6.13 4.17
CA ALA A 5 -5.97 6.72 4.29
C ALA A 5 -4.85 5.69 4.53
N LYS A 6 -5.19 4.52 5.04
CA LYS A 6 -4.26 3.42 5.28
C LYS A 6 -4.78 2.17 4.61
N ILE A 7 -3.95 1.54 3.80
CA ILE A 7 -4.24 0.29 3.11
C ILE A 7 -3.35 -0.81 3.65
N VAL A 8 -3.95 -1.97 3.89
CA VAL A 8 -3.23 -3.25 3.97
C VAL A 8 -3.49 -3.99 2.68
N LEU A 9 -2.50 -4.06 1.81
CA LEU A 9 -2.60 -4.75 0.53
C LEU A 9 -2.23 -6.23 0.74
N ASN A 10 -3.23 -7.09 0.70
CA ASN A 10 -3.04 -8.54 0.79
C ASN A 10 -2.79 -9.12 -0.60
N CYS A 11 -1.59 -9.65 -0.81
CA CYS A 11 -1.14 -10.22 -2.07
C CYS A 11 -1.15 -11.75 -1.99
N SER A 12 -2.33 -12.38 -1.91
CA SER A 12 -2.41 -13.84 -1.73
C SER A 12 -1.80 -14.66 -2.88
N ARG A 13 -1.63 -14.04 -4.05
CA ARG A 13 -1.12 -14.66 -5.29
C ARG A 13 0.13 -13.99 -5.85
N GLY A 14 0.75 -13.07 -5.13
CA GLY A 14 1.89 -12.29 -5.61
C GLY A 14 1.48 -11.18 -6.57
N TYR A 15 2.41 -10.76 -7.42
CA TYR A 15 2.21 -9.65 -8.37
C TYR A 15 1.06 -9.92 -9.35
N ARG A 16 0.26 -8.89 -9.61
CA ARG A 16 -0.78 -8.90 -10.65
C ARG A 16 -0.79 -7.58 -11.41
N SER A 17 -1.14 -7.64 -12.70
CA SER A 17 -1.06 -6.49 -13.61
C SER A 17 -2.01 -5.34 -13.28
N GLU A 18 -3.00 -5.56 -12.41
CA GLU A 18 -3.85 -4.47 -11.89
C GLU A 18 -3.18 -3.58 -10.84
N LEU A 19 -2.03 -3.98 -10.28
CA LEU A 19 -1.32 -3.22 -9.25
C LEU A 19 -1.12 -1.76 -9.69
N ASP A 20 -0.67 -1.56 -10.92
CA ASP A 20 -0.41 -0.25 -11.52
C ASP A 20 -1.64 0.67 -11.42
N ALA A 21 -2.81 0.16 -11.81
CA ALA A 21 -4.07 0.92 -11.77
C ALA A 21 -4.55 1.16 -10.32
N MET A 22 -4.30 0.22 -9.42
CA MET A 22 -4.63 0.37 -7.99
C MET A 22 -3.76 1.43 -7.32
N VAL A 23 -2.46 1.47 -7.61
CA VAL A 23 -1.54 2.47 -7.05
C VAL A 23 -1.92 3.88 -7.51
N GLU A 24 -2.27 4.08 -8.77
CA GLU A 24 -2.77 5.39 -9.23
C GLU A 24 -4.07 5.80 -8.53
N ALA A 25 -4.96 4.85 -8.24
CA ALA A 25 -6.17 5.13 -7.46
C ALA A 25 -5.85 5.47 -6.00
N PHE A 26 -4.88 4.79 -5.37
CA PHE A 26 -4.41 5.11 -4.02
C PHE A 26 -3.86 6.54 -3.94
N ILE A 27 -3.07 6.94 -4.93
CA ILE A 27 -2.51 8.30 -5.02
C ILE A 27 -3.64 9.31 -5.19
N ALA A 28 -4.60 9.06 -6.09
CA ALA A 28 -5.73 9.95 -6.33
C ALA A 28 -6.64 10.13 -5.10
N ASP A 29 -6.78 9.08 -4.29
CA ASP A 29 -7.60 9.09 -3.07
C ASP A 29 -6.84 9.61 -1.84
N GLY A 30 -5.54 9.95 -1.96
CA GLY A 30 -4.73 10.48 -0.87
C GLY A 30 -4.39 9.43 0.20
N VAL A 31 -4.19 8.18 -0.20
CA VAL A 31 -3.67 7.13 0.68
C VAL A 31 -2.29 7.53 1.20
N ALA A 32 -2.11 7.48 2.52
CA ALA A 32 -0.88 7.87 3.19
C ALA A 32 0.02 6.69 3.55
N LEU A 33 -0.55 5.49 3.69
CA LEU A 33 0.17 4.26 4.04
C LEU A 33 -0.33 3.07 3.21
N VAL A 34 0.59 2.30 2.63
CA VAL A 34 0.32 0.96 2.07
C VAL A 34 1.25 -0.05 2.74
N ALA A 35 0.69 -0.92 3.58
CA ALA A 35 1.39 -2.05 4.17
C ALA A 35 1.10 -3.32 3.36
N VAL A 36 2.13 -3.93 2.78
CA VAL A 36 2.01 -5.07 1.85
C VAL A 36 2.22 -6.38 2.60
N ALA A 37 1.25 -7.28 2.49
CA ALA A 37 1.26 -8.61 3.09
C ALA A 37 1.16 -9.70 2.02
N GLY A 38 1.63 -10.90 2.33
CA GLY A 38 1.43 -12.08 1.47
C GLY A 38 2.60 -12.39 0.55
N VAL A 39 2.31 -13.07 -0.57
CA VAL A 39 3.31 -13.60 -1.49
C VAL A 39 4.03 -12.44 -2.17
N ASP A 40 5.37 -12.54 -2.25
CA ASP A 40 6.24 -11.56 -2.91
C ASP A 40 6.07 -10.11 -2.42
N CYS A 41 5.66 -9.90 -1.16
CA CYS A 41 5.32 -8.57 -0.64
C CYS A 41 6.47 -7.55 -0.76
N GLU A 42 7.73 -7.96 -0.57
CA GLU A 42 8.90 -7.09 -0.75
C GLU A 42 9.04 -6.62 -2.21
N ARG A 43 8.91 -7.54 -3.17
CA ARG A 43 8.95 -7.19 -4.60
C ARG A 43 7.77 -6.29 -4.99
N ILE A 44 6.60 -6.53 -4.41
CA ILE A 44 5.40 -5.75 -4.70
C ILE A 44 5.55 -4.34 -4.12
N GLU A 45 6.10 -4.20 -2.93
CA GLU A 45 6.48 -2.91 -2.35
C GLU A 45 7.44 -2.15 -3.25
N ASP A 46 8.53 -2.77 -3.72
CA ASP A 46 9.48 -2.14 -4.65
C ASP A 46 8.76 -1.58 -5.90
N ILE A 47 7.80 -2.34 -6.45
CA ILE A 47 7.00 -1.90 -7.61
C ILE A 47 6.09 -0.73 -7.22
N ILE A 48 5.47 -0.74 -6.05
CA ILE A 48 4.65 0.37 -5.57
C ILE A 48 5.50 1.63 -5.43
N ASP A 49 6.70 1.53 -4.86
CA ASP A 49 7.63 2.66 -4.71
C ASP A 49 7.99 3.27 -6.06
N GLU A 50 8.33 2.43 -7.06
CA GLU A 50 8.60 2.89 -8.42
C GLU A 50 7.38 3.61 -9.04
N LEU A 51 6.18 3.06 -8.87
CA LEU A 51 4.94 3.65 -9.38
C LEU A 51 4.58 4.97 -8.69
N VAL A 52 4.77 5.06 -7.37
CA VAL A 52 4.53 6.30 -6.60
C VAL A 52 5.47 7.40 -7.07
N VAL A 53 6.76 7.12 -7.20
CA VAL A 53 7.75 8.07 -7.73
C VAL A 53 7.42 8.47 -9.17
N GLY A 54 6.94 7.53 -9.98
CA GLY A 54 6.60 7.75 -11.38
C GLY A 54 7.80 8.30 -12.17
N ASN A 55 7.61 9.42 -12.86
CA ASN A 55 8.69 10.08 -13.59
C ASN A 55 9.49 11.11 -12.76
N GLY A 56 9.21 11.22 -11.46
CA GLY A 56 9.87 12.16 -10.54
C GLY A 56 9.55 13.65 -10.75
N SER A 57 8.64 14.00 -11.66
CA SER A 57 8.27 15.40 -11.91
C SER A 57 7.24 15.96 -10.94
N ASP A 58 6.46 15.09 -10.30
CA ASP A 58 5.43 15.46 -9.32
C ASP A 58 5.88 15.04 -7.91
N THR A 59 6.44 15.98 -7.18
CA THR A 59 6.92 15.77 -5.80
C THR A 59 5.79 15.70 -4.78
N SER A 60 4.53 15.89 -5.18
CA SER A 60 3.37 15.73 -4.30
C SER A 60 2.90 14.28 -4.18
N ARG A 61 3.35 13.41 -5.10
CA ARG A 61 3.10 11.96 -5.04
C ARG A 61 3.94 11.34 -3.93
N PHE A 62 3.30 10.99 -2.83
CA PHE A 62 3.94 10.33 -1.71
C PHE A 62 2.97 9.39 -1.02
N ILE A 63 3.41 8.15 -0.83
CA ILE A 63 2.75 7.13 -0.02
C ILE A 63 3.85 6.48 0.81
N LEU A 64 3.67 6.35 2.13
CA LEU A 64 4.55 5.53 2.94
C LEU A 64 4.26 4.05 2.67
N THR A 65 5.29 3.29 2.37
CA THR A 65 5.20 1.86 2.06
C THR A 65 5.93 1.02 3.11
N SER A 66 5.49 -0.23 3.29
CA SER A 66 6.15 -1.22 4.14
C SER A 66 5.79 -2.62 3.67
N ALA A 67 6.76 -3.51 3.42
CA ALA A 67 6.51 -4.94 3.25
C ALA A 67 6.67 -5.72 4.56
N HIS A 68 5.89 -6.79 4.69
CA HIS A 68 5.82 -7.62 5.90
C HIS A 68 6.04 -9.12 5.61
N PRO A 69 7.25 -9.52 5.20
CA PRO A 69 7.55 -10.90 4.86
C PRO A 69 7.42 -11.83 6.07
N GLY A 70 6.58 -12.87 5.94
CA GLY A 70 6.39 -13.89 6.97
C GLY A 70 5.44 -13.49 8.11
N GLU A 71 4.93 -12.26 8.13
CA GLU A 71 3.87 -11.84 9.05
C GLU A 71 2.50 -12.30 8.54
N SER A 72 1.59 -12.59 9.47
CA SER A 72 0.19 -12.87 9.14
C SER A 72 -0.55 -11.59 8.77
N LEU A 73 -1.63 -11.72 7.99
CA LEU A 73 -2.48 -10.57 7.63
C LEU A 73 -2.98 -9.79 8.86
N LEU A 74 -3.26 -10.49 9.97
CA LEU A 74 -3.70 -9.85 11.22
C LEU A 74 -2.59 -8.99 11.83
N GLU A 75 -1.34 -9.48 11.83
CA GLU A 75 -0.19 -8.71 12.33
C GLU A 75 0.03 -7.44 11.52
N VAL A 76 -0.09 -7.52 10.19
CA VAL A 76 0.04 -6.35 9.30
C VAL A 76 -1.10 -5.34 9.50
N VAL A 77 -2.32 -5.81 9.75
CA VAL A 77 -3.45 -4.95 10.11
C VAL A 77 -3.19 -4.21 11.43
N GLU A 78 -2.67 -4.90 12.44
CA GLU A 78 -2.33 -4.27 13.73
C GLU A 78 -1.16 -3.30 13.61
N PHE A 79 -0.16 -3.62 12.78
CA PHE A 79 0.90 -2.68 12.40
C PHE A 79 0.30 -1.41 11.80
N ALA A 80 -0.48 -1.52 10.72
CA ALA A 80 -1.05 -0.36 10.03
C ALA A 80 -1.98 0.46 10.93
N ARG A 81 -2.74 -0.21 11.81
CA ARG A 81 -3.56 0.43 12.85
C ARG A 81 -2.70 1.28 13.79
N SER A 82 -1.57 0.76 14.24
CA SER A 82 -0.64 1.43 15.15
C SER A 82 0.24 2.50 14.50
N SER A 83 0.46 2.43 13.18
CA SER A 83 1.30 3.38 12.46
C SER A 83 0.69 4.79 12.41
N ILE A 84 1.55 5.81 12.52
CA ILE A 84 1.14 7.21 12.34
C ILE A 84 1.05 7.50 10.84
N SER A 85 -0.04 8.12 10.41
CA SER A 85 -0.23 8.60 9.04
C SER A 85 -0.96 9.94 9.05
N GLU A 86 -0.74 10.75 8.00
CA GLU A 86 -1.51 11.95 7.74
C GLU A 86 -2.13 11.85 6.34
N PRO A 87 -3.46 11.78 6.21
CA PRO A 87 -4.45 11.80 7.30
C PRO A 87 -4.44 10.52 8.17
N PRO A 88 -4.87 10.59 9.44
CA PRO A 88 -5.07 9.41 10.28
C PRO A 88 -6.29 8.62 9.80
N GLY A 89 -6.34 7.33 10.12
CA GLY A 89 -7.48 6.49 9.76
C GLY A 89 -7.34 5.04 10.19
N GLU A 90 -8.46 4.34 10.07
CA GLU A 90 -8.55 2.89 10.20
C GLU A 90 -8.02 2.20 8.93
N PRO A 91 -7.19 1.14 9.06
CA PRO A 91 -6.70 0.42 7.90
C PRO A 91 -7.84 -0.30 7.17
N GLN A 92 -7.89 -0.12 5.85
CA GLN A 92 -8.72 -0.90 4.95
C GLN A 92 -7.87 -2.05 4.38
N VAL A 93 -8.36 -3.28 4.51
CA VAL A 93 -7.76 -4.42 3.83
C VAL A 93 -8.26 -4.48 2.39
N VAL A 94 -7.34 -4.58 1.44
CA VAL A 94 -7.61 -4.69 0.00
C VAL A 94 -6.86 -5.89 -0.55
N GLU A 95 -7.51 -6.69 -1.39
CA GLU A 95 -6.86 -7.81 -2.08
C GLU A 95 -6.25 -7.32 -3.40
N LEU A 96 -5.03 -7.78 -3.71
CA LEU A 96 -4.39 -7.56 -5.01
C LEU A 96 -4.90 -8.52 -6.10
#